data_AF-A0A7T5JGJ2-F1
#
_entry.id   AF-A0A7T5JGJ2-F1
#
_cell.length_a   1.000
_cell.length_b   1.000
_cell.length_c   1.000
_cell.angle_alpha   90.00
_cell.angle_beta   90.00
_cell.angle_gamma   90.00
#
_symmetry.space_group_name_H-M   'P 1'
#
loop_
_entity.id
_entity.type
_entity.pdbx_description
1 polymer ?
#
loop_
_entity_poly.entity_id
_entity_poly.type
_entity_poly.pdbx_seq_one_letter_code
_entity_poly.pdbx_strand_id
1 'polypeptide(L)'
;MKDMISRTISWILVVDLGLVLAAFAWFMAAVVGRSMNLNLGLDLWYSLWNPLILPAISVLMAGAIASGVMGWIGRKFGSDPTP
;
A
#
# COMPACT_ATOMS: atom_id res chain seq x y z
N MET A 1 -2.81 -25.54 -1.80
CA MET A 1 -1.62 -24.65 -1.72
C MET A 1 -1.90 -23.25 -2.29
N LYS A 2 -2.59 -23.13 -3.43
CA LYS A 2 -2.93 -21.85 -4.08
C LYS A 2 -3.78 -20.91 -3.20
N ASP A 3 -4.67 -21.45 -2.39
CA ASP A 3 -5.52 -20.68 -1.45
C ASP A 3 -4.72 -19.99 -0.34
N MET A 4 -3.60 -20.61 0.08
CA MET A 4 -2.71 -20.02 1.08
C MET A 4 -1.92 -18.85 0.48
N ILE A 5 -1.46 -18.98 -0.77
CA ILE A 5 -0.68 -17.94 -1.47
C ILE A 5 -1.53 -16.68 -1.66
N SER A 6 -2.75 -16.82 -2.18
CA SER A 6 -3.67 -15.68 -2.35
C SER A 6 -3.98 -15.00 -1.03
N ARG A 7 -4.23 -15.77 0.03
CA ARG A 7 -4.51 -15.22 1.37
C ARG A 7 -3.31 -14.48 1.96
N THR A 8 -2.09 -14.99 1.79
CA THR A 8 -0.87 -14.32 2.25
C THR A 8 -0.59 -13.04 1.48
N ILE A 9 -0.75 -13.03 0.15
CA ILE A 9 -0.63 -11.81 -0.67
C ILE A 9 -1.64 -10.76 -0.21
N SER A 10 -2.92 -11.12 -0.06
CA SER A 10 -3.93 -10.16 0.40
C SER A 10 -3.60 -9.61 1.78
N TRP A 11 -3.12 -10.45 2.70
CA TRP A 11 -2.74 -10.00 4.04
C TRP A 11 -1.53 -9.07 4.03
N ILE A 12 -0.49 -9.37 3.22
CA ILE A 12 0.70 -8.53 3.12
C ILE A 12 0.37 -7.16 2.52
N LEU A 13 -0.52 -7.08 1.53
CA LEU A 13 -1.01 -5.81 0.99
C LEU A 13 -1.76 -5.00 2.06
N VAL A 14 -2.59 -5.63 2.89
CA VAL A 14 -3.33 -4.95 3.96
C VAL A 14 -2.37 -4.40 5.02
N VAL A 15 -1.34 -5.18 5.39
CA VAL A 15 -0.29 -4.73 6.31
C VAL A 15 0.50 -3.57 5.71
N ASP A 16 0.89 -3.65 4.44
CA ASP A 16 1.61 -2.59 3.73
C ASP A 16 0.77 -1.31 3.63
N LEU A 17 -0.52 -1.43 3.29
CA LEU A 17 -1.47 -0.31 3.28
C LEU A 17 -1.59 0.34 4.67
N GLY A 18 -1.68 -0.48 5.72
CA GLY A 18 -1.69 0.00 7.10
C GLY A 18 -0.40 0.75 7.45
N LEU A 19 0.75 0.26 7.00
CA LEU A 19 2.05 0.92 7.18
C LEU A 19 2.08 2.28 6.47
N VAL A 20 1.64 2.37 5.21
CA VAL A 20 1.59 3.63 4.46
C VAL A 20 0.65 4.64 5.12
N LEU A 21 -0.53 4.20 5.59
CA LEU A 21 -1.47 5.07 6.32
C LEU A 21 -0.91 5.51 7.68
N ALA A 22 -0.24 4.63 8.41
CA ALA A 22 0.41 4.97 9.68
C ALA A 22 1.56 5.97 9.45
N ALA A 23 2.35 5.79 8.39
CA ALA A 23 3.38 6.73 7.99
C ALA A 23 2.79 8.10 7.63
N PHE A 24 1.63 8.14 6.96
CA PHE A 24 0.92 9.37 6.68
C PHE A 24 0.38 10.05 7.95
N ALA A 25 -0.19 9.29 8.89
CA ALA A 25 -0.63 9.82 10.18
C ALA A 25 0.55 10.40 11.00
N TRP A 26 1.69 9.70 11.02
CA TRP A 26 2.93 10.18 11.62
C TRP A 26 3.41 11.47 10.97
N PHE A 27 3.39 11.54 9.63
CA PHE A 27 3.74 12.75 8.90
C PHE A 27 2.88 13.93 9.33
N MET A 28 1.56 13.75 9.40
CA MET A 28 0.62 14.78 9.80
C MET A 28 0.92 15.28 11.22
N ALA A 29 1.15 14.36 12.17
CA ALA A 29 1.55 14.71 13.53
C ALA A 29 2.90 15.45 13.58
N ALA A 30 3.89 15.01 12.79
CA ALA A 30 5.23 15.58 12.77
C ALA A 30 5.27 16.98 12.12
N VAL A 31 4.44 17.24 11.10
CA VAL A 31 4.22 18.58 10.51
C VAL A 31 3.61 19.53 11.54
N VAL A 32 2.60 19.09 12.29
CA VAL A 32 2.02 19.90 13.38
C VAL A 32 3.06 20.14 14.48
N GLY A 33 3.87 19.13 14.84
CA GLY A 33 4.97 19.29 15.80
C GLY A 33 6.04 20.29 15.38
N ARG A 34 6.40 20.33 14.09
CA ARG A 34 7.37 21.30 13.53
C ARG A 34 6.91 22.74 13.78
N SER A 35 5.60 23.01 13.67
CA SER A 35 5.04 24.33 13.95
C SER A 35 5.19 24.75 15.41
N MET A 36 5.31 23.78 16.33
CA MET A 36 5.56 23.99 17.76
C MET A 36 7.06 23.95 18.11
N ASN A 37 7.96 24.00 17.11
CA ASN A 37 9.42 23.86 17.27
C ASN A 37 9.88 22.51 17.86
N LEU A 38 8.99 21.53 17.97
CA LEU A 38 9.33 20.18 18.42
C LEU A 38 9.64 19.32 17.20
N ASN A 39 10.89 18.85 17.09
CA ASN A 39 11.27 17.93 16.03
C ASN A 39 10.78 16.51 16.41
N LEU A 40 9.48 16.26 16.20
CA LEU A 40 8.80 14.96 16.41
C LEU A 40 9.28 13.86 15.43
N GLY A 41 10.53 13.94 14.98
CA GLY A 41 11.11 13.01 14.02
C GLY A 41 10.67 13.27 12.58
N LEU A 42 10.42 14.52 12.18
CA LEU A 42 10.18 14.84 10.76
C LEU A 42 11.38 14.46 9.89
N ASP A 43 12.60 14.75 10.35
CA ASP A 43 13.82 14.35 9.63
C ASP A 43 13.97 12.82 9.56
N LEU A 44 13.58 12.11 10.64
CA LEU A 44 13.56 10.65 10.64
C LEU A 44 12.52 10.12 9.65
N TRP A 45 11.34 10.72 9.59
CA TRP A 45 10.30 10.38 8.63
C TRP A 45 10.76 10.61 7.18
N TYR A 46 11.38 11.76 6.89
CA TYR A 46 11.95 12.02 5.56
C TYR A 46 13.05 11.02 5.19
N SER A 47 13.89 10.64 6.16
CA SER A 47 14.93 9.63 5.94
C SER A 47 14.33 8.24 5.69
N LEU A 48 13.24 7.88 6.38
CA LEU A 48 12.50 6.63 6.19
C LEU A 48 11.63 6.63 4.92
N TRP A 49 11.31 7.80 4.37
CA TRP A 49 10.51 7.92 3.16
C TRP A 49 11.13 7.19 1.97
N ASN A 50 12.42 7.38 1.74
CA ASN A 50 13.13 6.81 0.60
C ASN A 50 13.32 5.28 0.67
N PRO A 51 13.77 4.69 1.80
CA PRO A 51 13.98 3.25 1.90
C PRO A 51 12.74 2.43 2.31
N LEU A 52 11.72 3.04 2.92
CA LEU A 52 10.60 2.30 3.51
C LEU A 52 9.26 2.64 2.81
N ILE A 53 8.93 3.92 2.72
CA ILE A 53 7.59 4.35 2.27
C ILE A 53 7.46 4.30 0.74
N LEU A 54 8.48 4.75 0.01
CA LEU A 54 8.52 4.67 -1.46
C LEU A 54 8.39 3.22 -1.97
N PRO A 55 9.15 2.25 -1.44
CA PRO A 55 8.97 0.85 -1.81
C PRO A 55 7.60 0.28 -1.44
N ALA A 56 7.08 0.56 -0.24
CA ALA A 56 5.75 0.12 0.18
C ALA A 56 4.65 0.59 -0.80
N ILE A 57 4.65 1.88 -1.17
CA ILE A 57 3.73 2.43 -2.16
C ILE A 57 3.82 1.68 -3.51
N SER A 58 5.03 1.34 -3.96
CA SER A 58 5.21 0.60 -5.20
C SER A 58 4.65 -0.83 -5.14
N VAL A 59 4.74 -1.49 -3.99
CA VAL A 59 4.15 -2.81 -3.75
C VAL A 59 2.62 -2.72 -3.74
N LEU A 60 2.05 -1.71 -3.07
CA LEU A 60 0.60 -1.47 -3.12
C LEU A 60 0.11 -1.19 -4.53
N MET A 61 0.84 -0.36 -5.28
CA MET A 61 0.51 -0.06 -6.66
C MET A 61 0.56 -1.32 -7.52
N ALA A 62 1.62 -2.12 -7.42
CA ALA A 62 1.73 -3.39 -8.13
C ALA A 62 0.59 -4.35 -7.77
N GLY A 63 0.23 -4.42 -6.49
CA GLY A 63 -0.87 -5.23 -5.99
C GLY A 63 -2.24 -4.78 -6.51
N ALA A 64 -2.50 -3.48 -6.53
CA ALA A 64 -3.72 -2.90 -7.09
C ALA A 64 -3.83 -3.14 -8.60
N ILE A 65 -2.72 -2.95 -9.34
CA ILE A 65 -2.65 -3.23 -10.78
C ILE A 65 -2.90 -4.72 -11.05
N ALA A 66 -2.23 -5.63 -10.34
CA ALA A 66 -2.41 -7.06 -10.50
C ALA A 66 -3.87 -7.48 -10.25
N SER A 67 -4.49 -6.94 -9.19
CA SER A 67 -5.91 -7.17 -8.88
C SER A 67 -6.83 -6.67 -9.99
N GLY A 68 -6.58 -5.45 -10.49
CA GLY A 68 -7.35 -4.85 -11.58
C GLY A 68 -7.23 -5.62 -12.91
N VAL A 69 -6.01 -6.00 -13.29
CA VAL A 69 -5.73 -6.78 -14.51
C VAL A 69 -6.36 -8.16 -14.43
N MET A 70 -6.23 -8.86 -13.30
CA MET A 70 -6.83 -10.18 -13.11
C MET A 70 -8.37 -10.12 -13.22
N GLY A 71 -8.99 -9.09 -12.63
CA GLY A 71 -10.42 -8.85 -12.76
C GLY A 71 -10.87 -8.48 -14.18
N TRP A 72 -10.06 -7.72 -14.91
CA TRP A 72 -10.34 -7.37 -16.31
C TRP A 72 -10.27 -8.61 -17.23
N ILE A 73 -9.23 -9.43 -17.10
CA ILE A 73 -9.06 -10.68 -17.86
C ILE A 73 -10.21 -11.65 -17.54
N GLY A 74 -10.53 -11.84 -16.25
CA GLY A 74 -11.62 -12.74 -15.83
C GLY A 74 -12.98 -12.35 -16.40
N ARG A 75 -13.32 -11.05 -16.43
CA ARG A 75 -14.55 -10.56 -17.08
C ARG A 75 -14.53 -10.76 -18.59
N LYS A 76 -13.36 -10.57 -19.24
CA LYS A 76 -13.22 -10.66 -20.69
C LYS A 76 -13.29 -12.10 -21.21
N PHE A 77 -12.82 -13.08 -20.45
CA PHE A 77 -12.80 -14.50 -20.84
C PHE A 77 -13.90 -15.35 -20.19
N GLY A 78 -14.51 -14.89 -19.08
CA GLY A 78 -15.64 -15.57 -18.41
C GLY A 78 -17.02 -15.15 -18.92
N SER A 79 -17.07 -14.21 -19.87
CA SER A 79 -18.28 -13.90 -20.63
C SER A 79 -18.38 -14.88 -21.79
N ASP A 80 -18.74 -16.14 -21.51
CA ASP A 80 -19.41 -16.94 -22.52
C ASP A 80 -20.85 -16.41 -22.60
N PRO A 81 -21.25 -15.75 -23.71
CA PRO A 81 -22.64 -15.42 -23.94
C PRO A 81 -23.32 -16.71 -24.36
N THR A 82 -23.88 -17.47 -23.42
CA THR A 82 -24.83 -18.51 -23.78
C THR A 82 -26.18 -17.83 -24.08
N PRO A 83 -26.71 -17.95 -25.32
CA PRO A 83 -28.09 -17.55 -25.64
C PRO A 83 -29.14 -18.37 -24.89
#